data_AF-A0A5C6UP45-F1
#
_entry.id   AF-A0A5C6UP45-F1
#
_cell.length_a   1.000
_cell.length_b   1.000
_cell.length_c   1.000
_cell.angle_alpha   90.00
_cell.angle_beta   90.00
_cell.angle_gamma   90.00
#
_symmetry.space_group_name_H-M   'P 1'
#
loop_
_entity.id
_entity.type
_entity.pdbx_description
1 polymer ?
#
loop_
_entity_poly.entity_id
_entity_poly.type
_entity_poly.pdbx_seq_one_letter_code
_entity_poly.pdbx_strand_id
1 'polypeptide(L)' 'MEIRVNGKVENIVSEGSLSVEALLSELGVEAARGVAVAVGEQVVPRSRWQEPVIEAGASVEIIRATQGG' A
#
# COMPACT_ATOMS: atom_id res chain seq x y z
N MET A 1 3.83 1.95 13.32
CA MET A 1 3.66 3.30 12.72
C MET A 1 2.20 3.54 12.34
N GLU A 2 1.74 4.78 12.42
CA GLU A 2 0.42 5.19 11.91
C GLU A 2 0.54 5.55 10.43
N ILE A 3 -0.38 5.07 9.58
CA ILE A 3 -0.54 5.49 8.18
C ILE A 3 -2.02 5.63 7.84
N ARG A 4 -2.34 6.29 6.72
CA ARG A 4 -3.70 6.35 6.18
C ARG A 4 -3.80 5.43 4.98
N VAL A 5 -4.73 4.48 4.98
CA VAL A 5 -5.02 3.58 3.85
C VAL A 5 -6.45 3.80 3.38
N ASN A 6 -6.63 4.20 2.13
CA ASN A 6 -7.96 4.49 1.53
C ASN A 6 -8.82 5.40 2.43
N GLY A 7 -8.22 6.47 2.94
CA GLY A 7 -8.88 7.41 3.85
C GLY A 7 -8.97 6.98 5.33
N LYS A 8 -8.72 5.71 5.67
CA LYS A 8 -8.80 5.19 7.05
C LYS A 8 -7.44 5.16 7.73
N VAL A 9 -7.37 5.57 8.98
CA VAL A 9 -6.13 5.46 9.78
C VAL A 9 -5.91 4.01 10.19
N GLU A 10 -4.72 3.48 9.90
CA GLU A 10 -4.28 2.13 10.25
C GLU A 10 -3.01 2.20 11.10
N ASN A 11 -2.94 1.37 12.14
CA ASN A 11 -1.76 1.21 12.99
C ASN A 11 -1.03 -0.07 12.60
N ILE A 12 0.09 0.07 11.91
CA ILE A 12 0.89 -1.06 11.44
C ILE A 12 2.01 -1.36 12.43
N VAL A 13 2.19 -2.64 12.76
CA VAL A 13 3.27 -3.10 13.63
C VAL A 13 4.54 -3.28 12.80
N SER A 14 5.22 -2.17 12.52
CA SER A 14 6.51 -2.14 11.82
C SER A 14 7.40 -1.04 12.40
N GLU A 15 8.70 -1.33 12.49
CA GLU A 15 9.74 -0.40 12.91
C GLU A 15 10.39 0.23 11.66
N GLY A 16 10.09 1.51 11.40
CA GLY A 16 10.65 2.26 10.27
C GLY A 16 9.82 2.19 9.00
N SER A 17 10.50 2.30 7.86
CA SER A 17 9.91 2.37 6.53
C SER A 17 9.34 1.01 6.09
N LEU A 18 8.14 1.01 5.51
CA LEU A 18 7.42 -0.19 5.07
C LEU A 18 7.39 -0.30 3.54
N SER A 19 7.44 -1.53 3.02
CA SER A 19 7.24 -1.77 1.59
C SER A 19 5.77 -1.94 1.23
N VAL A 20 5.42 -1.72 -0.04
CA VAL A 20 4.04 -1.95 -0.51
C VAL A 20 3.65 -3.42 -0.34
N GLU A 21 4.55 -4.35 -0.65
CA GLU A 21 4.30 -5.78 -0.52
C GLU A 21 3.98 -6.18 0.94
N ALA A 22 4.75 -5.66 1.89
CA ALA A 22 4.51 -5.92 3.32
C ALA A 22 3.17 -5.34 3.78
N LEU A 23 2.82 -4.12 3.35
CA LEU A 23 1.51 -3.53 3.65
C LEU A 23 0.35 -4.37 3.09
N LEU A 24 0.44 -4.79 1.83
CA LEU A 24 -0.61 -5.61 1.22
C LEU A 24 -0.77 -6.94 1.96
N SER A 25 0.33 -7.57 2.38
CA SER A 25 0.29 -8.79 3.20
C SER A 25 -0.40 -8.55 4.55
N GLU A 26 -0.07 -7.47 5.25
CA GLU A 26 -0.68 -7.12 6.54
C GLU A 26 -2.19 -6.88 6.44
N LEU A 27 -2.62 -6.26 5.33
CA LEU A 27 -4.03 -5.98 5.05
C LEU A 27 -4.78 -7.18 4.44
N GLY A 28 -4.15 -8.34 4.27
CA GLY A 28 -4.75 -9.51 3.60
C GLY A 28 -5.12 -9.23 2.14
N VAL A 29 -4.43 -8.31 1.49
CA VAL A 29 -4.61 -7.98 0.08
C VAL A 29 -3.66 -8.83 -0.75
N GLU A 30 -4.22 -9.74 -1.55
CA GLU A 30 -3.41 -10.45 -2.53
C GLU A 30 -2.85 -9.48 -3.57
N ALA A 31 -1.54 -9.52 -3.75
CA ALA A 31 -0.85 -8.82 -4.82
C ALA A 31 -1.17 -9.48 -6.17
N ALA A 32 -2.39 -9.34 -6.67
CA ALA A 32 -2.85 -9.91 -7.93
C ALA A 32 -2.72 -8.93 -9.10
N ARG A 33 -3.01 -9.40 -10.32
CA ARG A 33 -3.24 -8.51 -11.47
C ARG A 33 -4.43 -7.60 -11.16
N GLY A 34 -4.33 -6.33 -11.54
CA GLY A 34 -5.37 -5.34 -11.30
C GLY A 34 -5.28 -4.63 -9.95
N VAL A 35 -4.29 -4.92 -9.11
CA VAL A 35 -4.00 -4.10 -7.91
C VAL A 35 -3.00 -3.01 -8.26
N ALA A 36 -3.35 -1.76 -7.94
CA ALA A 36 -2.46 -0.61 -8.00
C ALA A 36 -2.37 0.04 -6.62
N VAL A 37 -1.18 0.51 -6.26
CA VAL A 37 -0.93 1.17 -4.98
C VAL A 37 -0.24 2.51 -5.24
N ALA A 38 -0.76 3.57 -4.62
CA ALA A 38 -0.13 4.88 -4.59
C ALA A 38 0.28 5.25 -3.16
N VAL A 39 1.40 5.93 -3.02
CA VAL A 39 1.88 6.52 -1.76
C VAL A 39 1.95 8.02 -1.97
N GLY A 40 1.17 8.77 -1.19
CA GLY A 40 0.86 10.18 -1.46
C GLY A 40 0.12 10.31 -2.80
N GLU A 41 0.69 11.11 -3.72
CA GLU A 41 0.13 11.34 -5.05
C GLU A 41 0.82 10.50 -6.15
N GLN A 42 1.71 9.56 -5.77
CA GLN A 42 2.52 8.80 -6.71
C GLN A 42 2.18 7.32 -6.69
N VAL A 43 1.85 6.76 -7.86
CA VAL A 43 1.69 5.32 -8.04
C VAL A 43 3.05 4.63 -7.93
N VAL A 44 3.16 3.64 -7.04
CA VAL A 44 4.37 2.84 -6.88
C VAL A 44 4.35 1.70 -7.91
N PRO A 45 5.29 1.67 -8.89
CA PRO A 45 5.35 0.58 -9.86
C PRO A 45 5.58 -0.76 -9.18
N ARG A 46 4.98 -1.82 -9.70
CA ARG A 46 5.04 -3.17 -9.11
C ARG A 46 6.48 -3.67 -8.89
N SER A 47 7.41 -3.29 -9.76
CA SER A 47 8.83 -3.63 -9.62
C SER A 47 9.50 -3.06 -8.36
N ARG A 48 8.91 -2.03 -7.74
CA ARG A 48 9.41 -1.38 -6.52
C ARG A 48 8.62 -1.76 -5.27
N TRP A 49 7.69 -2.70 -5.36
CA TRP A 49 6.83 -3.02 -4.21
C TRP A 49 7.58 -3.62 -3.02
N GLN A 50 8.78 -4.14 -3.24
CA GLN A 50 9.68 -4.63 -2.19
C GLN A 50 10.53 -3.53 -1.56
N GLU A 51 10.61 -2.36 -2.19
CA GLU A 51 11.37 -1.23 -1.65
C GLU A 51 10.59 -0.59 -0.48
N PRO A 52 11.27 -0.20 0.60
CA PRO A 52 10.63 0.45 1.74
C PRO A 52 10.37 1.93 1.43
N VAL A 53 9.17 2.21 0.91
CA VAL A 53 8.77 3.55 0.41
C VAL A 53 7.65 4.21 1.22
N ILE A 54 7.08 3.50 2.20
CA ILE A 54 5.97 3.97 3.03
C ILE A 54 6.53 4.37 4.39
N GLU A 55 6.40 5.65 4.73
CA GLU A 55 6.85 6.23 6.00
C GLU A 55 5.69 6.48 6.97
N ALA A 56 6.00 6.72 8.24
CA ALA A 56 4.99 7.12 9.22
C ALA A 56 4.23 8.36 8.76
N GLY A 57 2.90 8.34 8.90
CA GLY A 57 1.98 9.39 8.46
C GLY A 57 1.69 9.39 6.95
N ALA A 58 2.26 8.48 6.17
CA ALA A 58 1.99 8.39 4.74
C ALA A 58 0.51 8.11 4.45
N SER A 59 0.04 8.66 3.33
CA SER A 59 -1.25 8.30 2.75
C SER A 59 -1.03 7.26 1.67
N VAL A 60 -1.78 6.16 1.71
CA VAL A 60 -1.69 5.05 0.77
C VAL A 60 -3.07 4.81 0.18
N GLU A 61 -3.14 4.76 -1.15
CA GLU A 61 -4.36 4.41 -1.87
C GLU A 61 -4.16 3.08 -2.59
N ILE A 62 -5.04 2.13 -2.33
CA ILE A 62 -5.03 0.78 -2.89
C ILE A 62 -6.29 0.64 -3.74
N ILE A 63 -6.10 0.55 -5.05
CA ILE A 63 -7.15 0.36 -6.03
C ILE A 63 -7.10 -1.07 -6.52
N ARG A 64 -8.25 -1.74 -6.52
CA ARG A 64 -8.42 -3.04 -7.17
C ARG A 64 -9.31 -2.87 -8.39
N ALA A 65 -8.80 -3.22 -9.55
CA ALA A 65 -9.60 -3.31 -10.76
C ALA A 65 -10.70 -4.34 -10.52
N THR A 66 -11.94 -3.88 -10.55
CA THR A 66 -13.08 -4.76 -10.71
C THR A 66 -13.13 -5.12 -12.20
N GLN A 67 -13.31 -6.42 -12.53
CA GLN A 67 -13.63 -6.75 -13.92
C GLN A 67 -14.99 -6.15 -14.24
N GLY A 68 -15.01 -5.11 -15.07
CA GLY A 68 -16.21 -4.58 -15.69
C GLY A 68 -16.34 -5.14 -17.10
N GLY A 69 -17.50 -5.76 -17.38
CA GLY A 69 -18.13 -5.96 -18.70
C GLY A 69 -17.26 -6.47 -19.85
#